data_AF-A0A0N0D4X3-F1
#
_entry.id   AF-A0A0N0D4X3-F1
#
_cell.length_a   1.000
_cell.length_b   1.000
_cell.length_c   1.000
_cell.angle_alpha   90.00
_cell.angle_beta   90.00
_cell.angle_gamma   90.00
#
_symmetry.space_group_name_H-M   'P 1'
#
loop_
_entity.id
_entity.type
_entity.pdbx_description
1 polymer ?
#
loop_
_entity_poly.entity_id
_entity_poly.type
_entity_poly.pdbx_seq_one_letter_code
_entity_poly.pdbx_strand_id
1 'polypeptide(L)'
;MPKYNNDWTCLKFMDWLRGTPKPEFSDEKGWRDWEKEAKTKYPCRYWLVEVGLEYLQNFMTWPVRKVYDFECYIKNRWFTRTHALTAHPRDIRPGTWCDVGDRFIFCLFNELVNFVEIELASCHIAFADKEERMKYHIPIWNRKWRDWRCPQAGLDSLNWQSNLKFDEKLISEDDPKFGKPTPQAENAKEILELYKWWVEERPKRPDPMDESGWSAICNSRHETSEEDFFMFEEQTENQESTHALNLCHKIEDEYEREDQDMMIRLIKIRHGLWT
;
A
#
# COMPACT_ATOMS: atom_id res chain seq x y z
N MET A 1 -4.93 8.64 -14.60
CA MET A 1 -5.33 9.73 -15.53
C MET A 1 -6.58 10.39 -14.98
N PRO A 2 -6.61 11.72 -14.79
CA PRO A 2 -7.83 12.38 -14.34
C PRO A 2 -8.89 12.24 -15.44
N LYS A 3 -10.02 11.61 -15.11
CA LYS A 3 -11.23 11.56 -15.95
C LYS A 3 -11.82 12.96 -16.06
N TYR A 4 -11.35 13.76 -17.03
CA TYR A 4 -12.11 14.93 -17.48
C TYR A 4 -13.09 14.42 -18.53
N ASN A 5 -14.24 13.97 -18.03
CA ASN A 5 -15.16 13.07 -18.71
C ASN A 5 -16.00 13.70 -19.83
N ASN A 6 -15.60 14.84 -20.41
CA ASN A 6 -16.30 15.48 -21.51
C ASN A 6 -15.31 16.33 -22.32
N ASP A 7 -14.68 15.74 -23.33
CA ASP A 7 -14.04 16.54 -24.37
C ASP A 7 -15.13 17.35 -25.06
N TRP A 8 -14.98 18.69 -25.05
CA TRP A 8 -16.02 19.57 -25.57
C TRP A 8 -16.26 19.30 -27.05
N THR A 9 -15.23 18.82 -27.76
CA THR A 9 -15.25 18.41 -29.16
C THR A 9 -16.12 17.18 -29.45
N CYS A 10 -16.45 16.38 -28.44
CA CYS A 10 -17.23 15.14 -28.58
C CYS A 10 -18.73 15.32 -28.28
N LEU A 11 -19.19 16.55 -28.04
CA LEU A 11 -20.61 16.83 -27.82
C LEU A 11 -21.40 16.80 -29.13
N LYS A 12 -22.65 16.31 -29.11
CA LYS A 12 -23.55 16.29 -30.28
C LYS A 12 -23.75 17.67 -30.93
N PHE A 13 -23.71 18.73 -30.13
CA PHE A 13 -23.74 20.11 -30.64
C PHE A 13 -22.50 20.46 -31.46
N MET A 14 -21.33 19.93 -31.08
CA MET A 14 -20.09 20.15 -31.83
C MET A 14 -20.05 19.38 -33.14
N ASP A 15 -20.68 18.20 -33.21
CA ASP A 15 -20.87 17.50 -34.49
C ASP A 15 -21.76 18.29 -35.44
N TRP A 16 -22.84 18.90 -34.92
CA TRP A 16 -23.67 19.84 -35.69
C TRP A 16 -22.87 21.06 -36.17
N LEU A 17 -22.08 21.67 -35.29
CA LEU A 17 -21.26 22.85 -35.61
C LEU A 17 -20.15 22.54 -36.62
N ARG A 18 -19.53 21.36 -36.53
CA ARG A 18 -18.49 20.86 -37.46
C ARG A 18 -19.07 20.50 -38.82
N GLY A 19 -20.31 20.00 -38.85
CA GLY A 19 -20.99 19.55 -40.08
C GLY A 19 -20.62 18.12 -40.50
N THR A 20 -19.74 17.46 -39.76
CA THR A 20 -19.41 16.04 -39.89
C THR A 20 -19.45 15.39 -38.51
N PRO A 21 -20.20 14.29 -38.33
CA PRO A 21 -20.23 13.58 -37.06
C PRO A 21 -18.86 12.97 -36.78
N LYS A 22 -18.38 13.10 -35.54
CA LYS A 22 -17.17 12.40 -35.09
C LYS A 22 -17.51 10.91 -34.91
N PRO A 23 -16.68 9.97 -35.41
CA PRO A 23 -16.88 8.56 -35.12
C PRO A 23 -16.73 8.32 -33.61
N GLU A 24 -17.67 7.59 -32.99
CA GLU A 24 -17.55 7.22 -31.57
C GLU A 24 -16.42 6.20 -31.35
N PHE A 25 -16.28 5.26 -32.30
CA PHE A 25 -15.22 4.27 -32.33
C PHE A 25 -14.79 4.05 -33.78
N SER A 26 -13.48 4.02 -34.03
CA SER A 26 -12.91 3.76 -35.36
C SER A 26 -11.48 3.26 -35.23
N ASP A 27 -11.05 2.48 -36.22
CA ASP A 27 -9.63 2.15 -36.42
C ASP A 27 -8.84 3.42 -36.78
N GLU A 28 -7.53 3.39 -36.59
CA GLU A 28 -6.61 4.51 -36.86
C GLU A 28 -6.79 5.07 -38.28
N LYS A 29 -7.04 4.19 -39.26
CA LYS A 29 -7.31 4.59 -40.65
C LYS A 29 -8.61 5.39 -40.78
N GLY A 30 -9.68 4.94 -40.15
CA GLY A 30 -10.97 5.64 -40.22
C GLY A 30 -10.93 7.00 -39.51
N TRP A 31 -10.13 7.15 -38.44
CA TRP A 31 -9.86 8.44 -37.82
C TRP A 31 -9.13 9.40 -38.78
N ARG A 32 -8.11 8.92 -39.49
CA ARG A 32 -7.35 9.71 -40.48
C ARG A 32 -8.22 10.12 -41.67
N ASP A 33 -9.04 9.20 -42.17
CA ASP A 33 -9.92 9.44 -43.31
C ASP A 33 -10.99 10.48 -42.95
N TRP A 34 -11.60 10.38 -41.76
CA TRP A 34 -12.52 11.39 -41.23
C TRP A 34 -11.85 12.75 -41.05
N GLU A 35 -10.66 12.79 -40.47
CA GLU A 35 -9.93 14.05 -40.23
C GLU A 35 -9.62 14.76 -41.55
N LYS A 36 -9.17 14.00 -42.55
CA LYS A 36 -8.90 14.51 -43.90
C LYS A 36 -10.18 15.02 -44.57
N GLU A 37 -11.28 14.28 -44.45
CA GLU A 37 -12.58 14.69 -44.99
C GLU A 37 -13.10 15.97 -44.32
N ALA A 38 -13.05 16.06 -42.99
CA ALA A 38 -13.52 17.20 -42.22
C ALA A 38 -12.68 18.46 -42.51
N LYS A 39 -11.35 18.33 -42.58
CA LYS A 39 -10.43 19.41 -42.98
C LYS A 39 -10.69 19.89 -44.41
N THR A 40 -11.00 18.99 -45.33
CA THR A 40 -11.23 19.32 -46.74
C THR A 40 -12.60 19.97 -46.95
N LYS A 41 -13.66 19.43 -46.32
CA LYS A 41 -15.04 19.90 -46.52
C LYS A 41 -15.36 21.17 -45.74
N TYR A 42 -14.87 21.29 -44.50
CA TYR A 42 -15.22 22.38 -43.59
C TYR A 42 -14.01 22.91 -42.80
N PRO A 43 -12.98 23.47 -43.46
CA PRO A 43 -11.71 23.84 -42.81
C PRO A 43 -11.88 24.82 -41.63
N CYS A 44 -12.68 25.89 -41.79
CA CYS A 44 -12.88 26.88 -40.72
C CYS A 44 -13.69 26.32 -39.54
N ARG A 45 -14.70 25.48 -39.81
CA ARG A 45 -15.52 24.85 -38.76
C ARG A 45 -14.73 23.77 -38.02
N TYR A 46 -13.95 22.98 -38.77
CA TYR A 46 -12.98 22.04 -38.21
C TYR A 46 -11.98 22.76 -37.31
N TRP A 47 -11.39 23.86 -37.77
CA TRP A 47 -10.45 24.64 -36.94
C TRP A 47 -11.13 25.18 -35.68
N LEU A 48 -12.33 25.78 -35.79
CA LEU A 48 -13.05 26.30 -34.64
C LEU A 48 -13.34 25.21 -33.60
N VAL A 49 -13.82 24.04 -34.06
CA VAL A 49 -14.29 22.97 -33.17
C VAL A 49 -13.17 22.09 -32.66
N GLU A 50 -12.28 21.60 -33.51
CA GLU A 50 -11.21 20.69 -33.07
C GLU A 50 -10.02 21.46 -32.48
N VAL A 51 -9.68 22.65 -32.98
CA VAL A 51 -8.47 23.37 -32.54
C VAL A 51 -8.83 24.49 -31.57
N GLY A 52 -9.74 25.38 -31.95
CA GLY A 52 -10.11 26.56 -31.17
C GLY A 52 -10.77 26.22 -29.83
N LEU A 53 -11.77 25.33 -29.84
CA LEU A 53 -12.41 24.87 -28.60
C LEU A 53 -11.47 24.04 -27.73
N GLU A 54 -10.55 23.25 -28.32
CA GLU A 54 -9.55 22.52 -27.54
C GLU A 54 -8.62 23.49 -26.80
N TYR A 55 -8.12 24.54 -27.47
CA TYR A 55 -7.33 25.59 -26.81
C TYR A 55 -8.11 26.28 -25.69
N LEU A 56 -9.38 26.62 -25.95
CA LEU A 56 -10.24 27.28 -24.98
C LEU A 56 -10.53 26.38 -23.78
N GLN A 57 -10.86 25.11 -24.01
CA GLN A 57 -11.05 24.09 -22.97
C GLN A 57 -9.77 23.92 -22.15
N ASN A 58 -8.61 23.80 -22.80
CA ASN A 58 -7.32 23.68 -22.13
C ASN A 58 -7.00 24.92 -21.29
N PHE A 59 -7.26 26.13 -21.79
CA PHE A 59 -7.06 27.37 -21.06
C PHE A 59 -7.95 27.46 -19.81
N MET A 60 -9.25 27.16 -19.92
CA MET A 60 -10.18 27.21 -18.79
C MET A 60 -9.96 26.09 -17.77
N THR A 61 -9.56 24.89 -18.22
CA THR A 61 -9.29 23.76 -17.33
C THR A 61 -7.88 23.80 -16.75
N TRP A 62 -6.95 24.57 -17.32
CA TRP A 62 -5.58 24.74 -16.83
C TRP A 62 -5.49 25.08 -15.33
N PRO A 63 -6.21 26.10 -14.79
CA PRO A 63 -6.10 26.41 -13.37
C PRO A 63 -6.59 25.25 -12.49
N VAL A 64 -7.69 24.61 -12.87
CA VAL A 64 -8.24 23.44 -12.15
C VAL A 64 -7.25 22.27 -12.16
N ARG A 65 -6.62 22.00 -13.31
CA ARG A 65 -5.57 20.99 -13.46
C ARG A 65 -4.38 21.29 -12.57
N LYS A 66 -3.93 22.54 -12.52
CA LYS A 66 -2.80 22.95 -11.66
C LYS A 66 -3.11 22.82 -10.17
N VAL A 67 -4.32 23.16 -9.74
CA VAL A 67 -4.75 22.93 -8.36
C VAL A 67 -4.75 21.43 -8.04
N TYR A 68 -5.30 20.59 -8.93
CA TYR A 68 -5.29 19.14 -8.75
C TYR A 68 -3.87 18.56 -8.68
N ASP A 69 -2.98 18.95 -9.60
CA ASP A 69 -1.58 18.52 -9.61
C ASP A 69 -0.87 18.90 -8.31
N PHE A 70 -1.12 20.11 -7.81
CA PHE A 70 -0.60 20.58 -6.53
C PHE A 70 -1.16 19.77 -5.35
N GLU A 71 -2.47 19.51 -5.31
CA GLU A 71 -3.08 18.64 -4.30
C GLU A 71 -2.48 17.23 -4.30
N CYS A 72 -2.30 16.63 -5.48
CA CYS A 72 -1.66 15.32 -5.63
C CYS A 72 -0.20 15.35 -5.16
N TYR A 73 0.57 16.38 -5.51
CA TYR A 73 1.94 16.55 -5.04
C TYR A 73 1.98 16.61 -3.50
N ILE A 74 1.10 17.41 -2.89
CA ILE A 74 1.04 17.57 -1.43
C ILE A 74 0.71 16.23 -0.75
N LYS A 75 -0.29 15.51 -1.26
CA LYS A 75 -0.68 14.20 -0.73
C LYS A 75 0.46 13.19 -0.80
N ASN A 76 1.05 13.03 -1.98
CA ASN A 76 2.11 12.05 -2.20
C ASN A 76 3.42 12.41 -1.50
N ARG A 77 3.66 13.70 -1.23
CA ARG A 77 4.88 14.16 -0.55
C ARG A 77 4.79 14.03 0.97
N TRP A 78 3.67 14.43 1.58
CA TRP A 78 3.59 14.58 3.04
C TRP A 78 2.69 13.55 3.73
N PHE A 79 1.59 13.14 3.09
CA PHE A 79 0.59 12.26 3.70
C PHE A 79 0.85 10.80 3.33
N THR A 80 0.59 10.42 2.08
CA THR A 80 0.70 9.03 1.63
C THR A 80 2.14 8.58 1.45
N ARG A 81 3.06 9.52 1.15
CA ARG A 81 4.50 9.26 1.02
C ARG A 81 4.85 8.05 0.13
N THR A 82 4.10 7.86 -0.97
CA THR A 82 4.21 6.70 -1.88
C THR A 82 5.61 6.43 -2.48
N HIS A 83 6.56 7.34 -2.28
CA HIS A 83 7.94 7.26 -2.74
C HIS A 83 8.93 6.80 -1.67
N ALA A 84 8.48 6.61 -0.42
CA ALA A 84 9.33 6.31 0.72
C ALA A 84 8.74 5.17 1.55
N LEU A 85 9.60 4.27 2.03
CA LEU A 85 9.24 3.30 3.06
C LEU A 85 9.47 3.97 4.41
N THR A 86 8.44 4.06 5.24
CA THR A 86 8.52 4.75 6.53
C THR A 86 8.01 3.88 7.67
N ALA A 87 8.82 3.73 8.72
CA ALA A 87 8.39 3.07 9.93
C ALA A 87 7.31 3.88 10.65
N HIS A 88 6.37 3.19 11.27
CA HIS A 88 5.35 3.83 12.09
C HIS A 88 5.98 4.39 13.38
N PRO A 89 5.57 5.58 13.88
CA PRO A 89 6.11 6.16 15.11
C PRO A 89 5.98 5.31 16.37
N ARG A 90 5.10 4.30 16.34
CA ARG A 90 4.94 3.32 17.43
C ARG A 90 6.19 2.45 17.58
N ASP A 91 6.78 2.04 16.47
CA ASP A 91 7.87 1.07 16.45
C ASP A 91 9.22 1.78 16.42
N ILE A 92 9.37 2.80 15.56
CA ILE A 92 10.55 3.67 15.53
C ILE A 92 10.10 5.11 15.71
N ARG A 93 10.40 5.68 16.89
CA ARG A 93 10.06 7.06 17.19
C ARG A 93 10.96 8.02 16.40
N PRO A 94 10.41 9.10 15.80
CA PRO A 94 11.23 10.10 15.14
C PRO A 94 12.29 10.67 16.10
N GLY A 95 13.56 10.64 15.70
CA GLY A 95 14.68 11.15 16.49
C GLY A 95 15.41 10.12 17.34
N THR A 96 14.92 8.87 17.44
CA THR A 96 15.68 7.79 18.08
C THR A 96 16.69 7.21 17.10
N TRP A 97 17.85 6.82 17.63
CA TRP A 97 18.80 6.01 16.86
C TRP A 97 18.24 4.60 16.66
N CYS A 98 18.49 4.02 15.49
CA CYS A 98 18.10 2.66 15.14
C CYS A 98 19.03 2.17 14.03
N ASP A 99 19.45 0.91 14.13
CA ASP A 99 20.33 0.29 13.15
C ASP A 99 19.68 0.21 11.76
N VAL A 100 20.52 0.13 10.73
CA VAL A 100 20.03 0.00 9.35
C VAL A 100 19.32 -1.33 9.15
N GLY A 101 19.82 -2.41 9.75
CA GLY A 101 19.24 -3.75 9.69
C GLY A 101 17.80 -3.75 10.20
N ASP A 102 17.60 -3.29 11.44
CA ASP A 102 16.29 -3.22 12.09
C ASP A 102 15.30 -2.33 11.34
N ARG A 103 15.79 -1.25 10.71
CA ARG A 103 14.92 -0.38 9.90
C ARG A 103 14.26 -1.13 8.73
N PHE A 104 14.88 -2.15 8.16
CA PHE A 104 14.27 -2.89 7.05
C PHE A 104 12.99 -3.58 7.48
N ILE A 105 13.03 -4.35 8.57
CA ILE A 105 11.87 -5.10 9.04
C ILE A 105 10.72 -4.15 9.43
N PHE A 106 11.01 -3.12 10.24
CA PHE A 106 9.99 -2.18 10.68
C PHE A 106 9.39 -1.37 9.53
N CYS A 107 10.21 -0.88 8.59
CA CYS A 107 9.67 -0.12 7.46
C CYS A 107 8.85 -1.02 6.53
N LEU A 108 9.33 -2.21 6.18
CA LEU A 108 8.64 -3.09 5.23
C LEU A 108 7.30 -3.59 5.77
N PHE A 109 7.25 -4.06 7.02
CA PHE A 109 6.02 -4.56 7.60
C PHE A 109 5.05 -3.44 8.00
N ASN A 110 5.53 -2.25 8.36
CA ASN A 110 4.62 -1.12 8.55
C ASN A 110 3.98 -0.68 7.24
N GLU A 111 4.69 -0.75 6.11
CA GLU A 111 4.06 -0.51 4.81
C GLU A 111 3.07 -1.63 4.43
N LEU A 112 3.32 -2.89 4.82
CA LEU A 112 2.32 -3.95 4.71
C LEU A 112 1.06 -3.63 5.53
N VAL A 113 1.22 -3.14 6.76
CA VAL A 113 0.08 -2.69 7.59
C VAL A 113 -0.63 -1.51 6.95
N ASN A 114 0.09 -0.52 6.41
CA ASN A 114 -0.53 0.59 5.67
C ASN A 114 -1.32 0.10 4.46
N PHE A 115 -0.77 -0.85 3.70
CA PHE A 115 -1.44 -1.46 2.57
C PHE A 115 -2.76 -2.12 2.99
N VAL A 116 -2.76 -2.92 4.07
CA VAL A 116 -3.98 -3.59 4.55
C VAL A 116 -4.99 -2.60 5.12
N GLU A 117 -4.56 -1.75 6.05
CA GLU A 117 -5.48 -0.93 6.85
C GLU A 117 -5.91 0.37 6.16
N ILE A 118 -5.17 0.85 5.15
CA ILE A 118 -5.48 2.11 4.44
C ILE A 118 -5.84 1.82 2.99
N GLU A 119 -4.96 1.19 2.21
CA GLU A 119 -5.16 1.04 0.76
C GLU A 119 -6.25 0.03 0.45
N LEU A 120 -6.14 -1.20 0.96
CA LEU A 120 -7.15 -2.24 0.78
C LEU A 120 -8.48 -1.84 1.41
N ALA A 121 -8.46 -1.22 2.60
CA ALA A 121 -9.66 -0.68 3.24
C ALA A 121 -10.34 0.37 2.35
N SER A 122 -9.58 1.29 1.78
CA SER A 122 -10.08 2.32 0.87
C SER A 122 -10.63 1.74 -0.44
N CYS A 123 -9.98 0.73 -1.01
CA CYS A 123 -10.46 0.06 -2.21
C CYS A 123 -11.73 -0.76 -1.94
N HIS A 124 -11.79 -1.49 -0.83
CA HIS A 124 -12.99 -2.21 -0.41
C HIS A 124 -14.20 -1.26 -0.36
N ILE A 125 -14.04 -0.10 0.27
CA ILE A 125 -15.10 0.92 0.34
C ILE A 125 -15.43 1.53 -1.02
N ALA A 126 -14.43 1.80 -1.85
CA ALA A 126 -14.66 2.41 -3.17
C ALA A 126 -15.60 1.56 -4.03
N PHE A 127 -15.52 0.23 -3.91
CA PHE A 127 -16.35 -0.73 -4.63
C PHE A 127 -17.57 -1.23 -3.84
N ALA A 128 -17.60 -1.06 -2.51
CA ALA A 128 -18.72 -1.48 -1.68
C ALA A 128 -19.99 -0.65 -1.87
N ASP A 129 -21.13 -1.24 -1.57
CA ASP A 129 -22.43 -0.58 -1.57
C ASP A 129 -22.60 0.39 -0.39
N LYS A 130 -23.58 1.30 -0.50
CA LYS A 130 -23.81 2.34 0.52
C LYS A 130 -24.05 1.75 1.92
N GLU A 131 -24.78 0.65 2.01
CA GLU A 131 -25.07 -0.03 3.28
C GLU A 131 -23.81 -0.60 3.93
N GLU A 132 -22.95 -1.22 3.14
CA GLU A 132 -21.67 -1.74 3.62
C GLU A 132 -20.71 -0.64 4.06
N ARG A 133 -20.66 0.46 3.30
CA ARG A 133 -19.85 1.64 3.68
C ARG A 133 -20.26 2.22 5.03
N MET A 134 -21.53 2.14 5.39
CA MET A 134 -22.00 2.65 6.69
C MET A 134 -21.48 1.83 7.87
N LYS A 135 -21.17 0.54 7.68
CA LYS A 135 -20.61 -0.35 8.73
C LYS A 135 -19.30 0.21 9.32
N TYR A 136 -18.49 0.88 8.49
CA TYR A 136 -17.15 1.32 8.87
C TYR A 136 -17.06 2.78 9.34
N HIS A 137 -18.17 3.51 9.42
CA HIS A 137 -18.21 4.90 9.92
C HIS A 137 -17.16 5.84 9.30
N ILE A 138 -17.10 5.84 7.96
CA ILE A 138 -16.04 6.54 7.22
C ILE A 138 -16.12 8.06 7.46
N PRO A 139 -15.01 8.71 7.84
CA PRO A 139 -14.98 10.15 7.99
C PRO A 139 -15.18 10.90 6.67
N ILE A 140 -15.89 12.04 6.74
CA ILE A 140 -16.22 12.84 5.56
C ILE A 140 -14.97 13.35 4.82
N TRP A 141 -13.88 13.65 5.56
CA TRP A 141 -12.63 14.14 4.99
C TRP A 141 -11.84 13.07 4.22
N ASN A 142 -12.09 11.77 4.47
CA ASN A 142 -11.38 10.68 3.81
C ASN A 142 -11.56 10.70 2.28
N ARG A 143 -12.68 11.25 1.80
CA ARG A 143 -12.95 11.41 0.37
C ARG A 143 -11.88 12.23 -0.36
N LYS A 144 -11.19 13.14 0.36
CA LYS A 144 -10.10 13.95 -0.20
C LYS A 144 -8.71 13.35 0.07
N TRP A 145 -8.47 12.85 1.28
CA TRP A 145 -7.10 12.56 1.75
C TRP A 145 -6.70 11.08 1.70
N ARG A 146 -7.66 10.14 1.70
CA ARG A 146 -7.41 8.68 1.60
C ARG A 146 -6.37 8.17 2.61
N ASP A 147 -6.30 8.79 3.77
CA ASP A 147 -5.40 8.47 4.89
C ASP A 147 -6.12 7.76 6.04
N TRP A 148 -7.42 7.50 5.87
CA TRP A 148 -8.22 6.81 6.87
C TRP A 148 -7.81 5.36 7.01
N ARG A 149 -7.58 4.97 8.27
CA ARG A 149 -7.12 3.64 8.69
C ARG A 149 -8.29 2.85 9.28
N CYS A 150 -8.55 1.67 8.74
CA CYS A 150 -9.54 0.73 9.26
C CYS A 150 -9.08 -0.72 9.06
N PRO A 151 -8.55 -1.36 10.12
CA PRO A 151 -8.14 -2.76 10.05
C PRO A 151 -9.27 -3.68 9.62
N GLN A 152 -10.49 -3.47 10.15
CA GLN A 152 -11.64 -4.32 9.86
C GLN A 152 -11.98 -4.36 8.35
N ALA A 153 -12.05 -3.20 7.69
CA ALA A 153 -12.34 -3.13 6.27
C ALA A 153 -11.24 -3.79 5.41
N GLY A 154 -9.97 -3.65 5.84
CA GLY A 154 -8.84 -4.34 5.19
C GLY A 154 -8.93 -5.86 5.33
N LEU A 155 -9.21 -6.35 6.53
CA LEU A 155 -9.36 -7.78 6.82
C LEU A 155 -10.57 -8.40 6.11
N ASP A 156 -11.70 -7.69 6.06
CA ASP A 156 -12.89 -8.15 5.33
C ASP A 156 -12.62 -8.25 3.82
N SER A 157 -11.85 -7.30 3.28
CA SER A 157 -11.37 -7.36 1.89
C SER A 157 -10.46 -8.56 1.65
N LEU A 158 -9.49 -8.81 2.53
CA LEU A 158 -8.60 -9.97 2.42
C LEU A 158 -9.37 -11.29 2.55
N ASN A 159 -10.30 -11.38 3.50
CA ASN A 159 -11.16 -12.55 3.67
C ASN A 159 -11.99 -12.85 2.41
N TRP A 160 -12.51 -11.81 1.76
CA TRP A 160 -13.17 -11.97 0.47
C TRP A 160 -12.20 -12.47 -0.61
N GLN A 161 -11.02 -11.84 -0.75
CA GLN A 161 -10.02 -12.24 -1.74
C GLN A 161 -9.53 -13.68 -1.54
N SER A 162 -9.29 -14.10 -0.30
CA SER A 162 -8.84 -15.44 0.05
C SER A 162 -9.85 -16.55 -0.30
N ASN A 163 -11.12 -16.19 -0.50
CA ASN A 163 -12.19 -17.11 -0.87
C ASN A 163 -12.44 -17.20 -2.39
N LEU A 164 -11.73 -16.41 -3.21
CA LEU A 164 -11.86 -16.44 -4.66
C LEU A 164 -11.36 -17.77 -5.23
N LYS A 165 -12.16 -18.36 -6.11
CA LYS A 165 -11.86 -19.62 -6.81
C LYS A 165 -11.95 -19.40 -8.32
N PHE A 166 -11.46 -20.37 -9.08
CA PHE A 166 -11.71 -20.41 -10.52
C PHE A 166 -13.13 -20.90 -10.76
N ASP A 167 -14.00 -19.96 -11.11
CA ASP A 167 -15.41 -20.16 -11.40
C ASP A 167 -15.64 -20.34 -12.92
N GLU A 168 -16.85 -20.78 -13.29
CA GLU A 168 -17.31 -20.90 -14.69
C GLU A 168 -17.16 -19.60 -15.50
N LYS A 169 -17.18 -18.45 -14.81
CA LYS A 169 -17.00 -17.12 -15.42
C LYS A 169 -15.58 -16.88 -15.92
N LEU A 170 -14.59 -17.52 -15.31
CA LEU A 170 -13.18 -17.31 -15.60
C LEU A 170 -12.62 -18.41 -16.49
N ILE A 171 -13.04 -19.65 -16.25
CA ILE A 171 -12.50 -20.82 -16.92
C ILE A 171 -13.64 -21.82 -17.20
N SER A 172 -13.51 -22.60 -18.28
CA SER A 172 -14.38 -23.73 -18.58
C SER A 172 -14.39 -24.75 -17.43
N GLU A 173 -15.53 -25.41 -17.22
CA GLU A 173 -15.71 -26.46 -16.20
C GLU A 173 -14.72 -27.64 -16.36
N ASP A 174 -14.32 -27.92 -17.59
CA ASP A 174 -13.40 -29.01 -17.92
C ASP A 174 -11.92 -28.72 -17.59
N ASP A 175 -11.58 -27.50 -17.18
CA ASP A 175 -10.19 -27.14 -16.88
C ASP A 175 -9.74 -27.70 -15.51
N PRO A 176 -8.54 -28.29 -15.40
CA PRO A 176 -8.01 -28.81 -14.13
C PRO A 176 -7.88 -27.79 -12.99
N LYS A 177 -8.02 -26.49 -13.28
CA LYS A 177 -7.98 -25.41 -12.29
C LYS A 177 -9.35 -25.04 -11.74
N PHE A 178 -10.44 -25.54 -12.33
CA PHE A 178 -11.78 -25.27 -11.84
C PHE A 178 -11.93 -25.60 -10.35
N GLY A 179 -12.47 -24.67 -9.57
CA GLY A 179 -12.64 -24.81 -8.12
C GLY A 179 -11.38 -24.64 -7.26
N LYS A 180 -10.18 -24.51 -7.85
CA LYS A 180 -8.95 -24.18 -7.11
C LYS A 180 -8.91 -22.69 -6.73
N PRO A 181 -8.19 -22.32 -5.65
CA PRO A 181 -7.97 -20.91 -5.33
C PRO A 181 -7.29 -20.20 -6.48
N THR A 182 -7.67 -18.95 -6.73
CA THR A 182 -6.98 -18.12 -7.70
C THR A 182 -5.61 -17.71 -7.15
N PRO A 183 -4.63 -17.33 -8.00
CA PRO A 183 -3.37 -16.75 -7.54
C PRO A 183 -3.57 -15.52 -6.64
N GLN A 184 -4.64 -14.76 -6.88
CA GLN A 184 -5.04 -13.65 -6.01
C GLN A 184 -5.43 -14.15 -4.61
N ALA A 185 -6.17 -15.25 -4.52
CA ALA A 185 -6.59 -15.83 -3.25
C ALA A 185 -5.40 -16.40 -2.45
N GLU A 186 -4.44 -17.03 -3.13
CA GLU A 186 -3.19 -17.51 -2.51
C GLU A 186 -2.38 -16.34 -1.94
N ASN A 187 -2.19 -15.27 -2.72
CA ASN A 187 -1.51 -14.06 -2.26
C ASN A 187 -2.24 -13.40 -1.08
N ALA A 188 -3.57 -13.33 -1.10
CA ALA A 188 -4.36 -12.75 -0.02
C ALA A 188 -4.22 -13.53 1.30
N LYS A 189 -4.16 -14.87 1.24
CA LYS A 189 -3.91 -15.72 2.42
C LYS A 189 -2.54 -15.45 3.02
N GLU A 190 -1.52 -15.36 2.18
CA GLU A 190 -0.15 -15.09 2.60
C GLU A 190 -0.01 -13.68 3.21
N ILE A 191 -0.67 -12.67 2.63
CA ILE A 191 -0.75 -11.31 3.19
C ILE A 191 -1.40 -11.34 4.58
N LEU A 192 -2.50 -12.09 4.74
CA LEU A 192 -3.22 -12.20 6.00
C LEU A 192 -2.35 -12.85 7.09
N GLU A 193 -1.60 -13.89 6.76
CA GLU A 193 -0.67 -14.55 7.69
C GLU A 193 0.45 -13.59 8.12
N LEU A 194 1.10 -12.91 7.17
CA LEU A 194 2.16 -11.93 7.46
C LEU A 194 1.65 -10.75 8.29
N TYR A 195 0.44 -10.28 8.01
CA TYR A 195 -0.20 -9.22 8.79
C TYR A 195 -0.47 -9.66 10.24
N LYS A 196 -1.05 -10.85 10.44
CA LYS A 196 -1.33 -11.38 11.79
C LYS A 196 -0.05 -11.60 12.57
N TRP A 197 0.97 -12.15 11.93
CA TRP A 197 2.28 -12.32 12.54
C TRP A 197 2.84 -10.98 13.05
N TRP A 198 2.84 -9.94 12.21
CA TRP A 198 3.39 -8.63 12.58
C TRP A 198 2.60 -7.91 13.68
N VAL A 199 1.26 -7.98 13.61
CA VAL A 199 0.38 -7.22 14.50
C VAL A 199 0.09 -7.96 15.81
N GLU A 200 -0.01 -9.28 15.78
CA GLU A 200 -0.48 -10.08 16.91
C GLU A 200 0.58 -11.01 17.52
N GLU A 201 1.47 -11.62 16.73
CA GLU A 201 2.40 -12.64 17.23
C GLU A 201 3.74 -12.02 17.65
N ARG A 202 4.39 -11.28 16.75
CA ARG A 202 5.70 -10.66 16.98
C ARG A 202 5.74 -9.74 18.20
N PRO A 203 4.74 -8.88 18.47
CA PRO A 203 4.77 -8.01 19.65
C PRO A 203 4.60 -8.75 20.98
N LYS A 204 4.17 -10.03 20.97
CA LYS A 204 4.04 -10.85 22.19
C LYS A 204 5.33 -11.54 22.59
N ARG A 205 6.40 -11.42 21.79
CA ARG A 205 7.69 -12.04 22.09
C ARG A 205 8.27 -11.45 23.39
N PRO A 206 8.73 -12.31 24.33
CA PRO A 206 9.50 -11.83 25.46
C PRO A 206 10.84 -11.26 25.01
N ASP A 207 11.39 -10.35 25.80
CA ASP A 207 12.72 -9.82 25.58
C ASP A 207 13.77 -10.93 25.81
N PRO A 208 14.76 -11.12 24.91
CA PRO A 208 15.77 -12.17 25.06
C PRO A 208 16.57 -12.11 26.37
N MET A 209 16.81 -10.90 26.90
CA MET A 209 17.57 -10.70 28.13
C MET A 209 16.75 -11.09 29.36
N ASP A 210 15.44 -10.82 29.31
CA ASP A 210 14.50 -11.23 30.36
C ASP A 210 14.26 -12.74 30.34
N GLU A 211 14.08 -13.35 29.16
CA GLU A 211 13.83 -14.78 29.01
C GLU A 211 15.06 -15.63 29.37
N SER A 212 16.26 -15.15 29.02
CA SER A 212 17.52 -15.82 29.38
C SER A 212 17.89 -15.69 30.86
N GLY A 213 17.19 -14.82 31.61
CA GLY A 213 17.51 -14.48 32.99
C GLY A 213 18.70 -13.53 33.14
N TRP A 214 19.27 -13.04 32.04
CA TRP A 214 20.40 -12.12 32.07
C TRP A 214 20.05 -10.77 32.72
N SER A 215 18.84 -10.24 32.46
CA SER A 215 18.35 -9.01 33.13
C SER A 215 18.37 -9.15 34.66
N ALA A 216 18.00 -10.31 35.20
CA ALA A 216 18.03 -10.56 36.63
C ALA A 216 19.47 -10.60 37.19
N ILE A 217 20.41 -11.18 36.43
CA ILE A 217 21.84 -11.19 36.78
C ILE A 217 22.41 -9.76 36.76
N CYS A 218 22.10 -8.95 35.74
CA CYS A 218 22.50 -7.55 35.68
C CYS A 218 21.93 -6.71 36.83
N ASN A 219 20.65 -6.87 37.16
CA ASN A 219 20.01 -6.14 38.24
C ASN A 219 20.61 -6.50 39.61
N SER A 220 20.81 -7.79 39.90
CA SER A 220 21.44 -8.21 41.16
C SER A 220 22.88 -7.70 41.30
N ARG A 221 23.62 -7.56 40.19
CA ARG A 221 24.95 -6.94 40.18
C ARG A 221 24.89 -5.44 40.45
N HIS A 222 23.96 -4.73 39.83
CA HIS A 222 23.74 -3.31 40.08
C HIS A 222 23.37 -3.02 41.54
N GLU A 223 22.59 -3.89 42.17
CA GLU A 223 22.21 -3.77 43.59
C GLU A 223 23.37 -4.06 44.55
N THR A 224 24.34 -4.87 44.15
CA THR A 224 25.50 -5.24 44.99
C THR A 224 26.71 -4.33 44.81
N SER A 225 26.84 -3.65 43.66
CA SER A 225 27.91 -2.70 43.37
C SER A 225 27.54 -1.28 43.84
N GLU A 226 27.62 -1.01 45.15
CA GLU A 226 27.22 0.30 45.70
C GLU A 226 28.20 1.47 45.39
N GLU A 227 29.44 1.25 44.94
CA GLU A 227 30.43 2.36 44.87
C GLU A 227 31.32 2.49 43.62
N ASP A 228 31.38 1.52 42.69
CA ASP A 228 32.34 1.61 41.57
C ASP A 228 31.73 2.14 40.26
N PHE A 229 31.94 3.43 40.02
CA PHE A 229 31.64 4.15 38.77
C PHE A 229 32.43 3.59 37.55
N PHE A 230 33.47 2.78 37.80
CA PHE A 230 34.30 2.13 36.80
C PHE A 230 34.37 0.62 37.09
N MET A 231 33.36 -0.11 36.61
CA MET A 231 33.26 -1.58 36.68
C MET A 231 34.32 -2.25 35.79
N PHE A 232 35.59 -2.15 36.19
CA PHE A 232 36.74 -2.85 35.62
C PHE A 232 37.27 -3.94 36.58
N GLU A 233 36.45 -4.45 37.48
CA GLU A 233 36.84 -5.62 38.27
C GLU A 233 36.97 -6.85 37.37
N GLU A 234 38.03 -7.64 37.57
CA GLU A 234 38.25 -8.92 36.90
C GLU A 234 37.03 -9.83 37.13
N GLN A 235 36.16 -9.85 36.14
CA GLN A 235 35.06 -10.79 36.05
C GLN A 235 35.66 -12.19 36.01
N THR A 236 35.67 -12.87 37.15
CA THR A 236 35.70 -14.33 37.12
C THR A 236 34.42 -14.75 36.40
N GLU A 237 34.54 -15.26 35.17
CA GLU A 237 33.41 -15.74 34.36
C GLU A 237 32.58 -16.72 35.19
N ASN A 238 31.48 -16.22 35.77
CA ASN A 238 30.56 -17.06 36.52
C ASN A 238 29.82 -17.94 35.49
N GLN A 239 29.82 -19.25 35.68
CA GLN A 239 29.20 -20.22 34.76
C GLN A 239 27.73 -19.88 34.46
N GLU A 240 27.04 -19.26 35.43
CA GLU A 240 25.66 -18.78 35.30
C GLU A 240 25.54 -17.63 34.27
N SER A 241 26.52 -16.72 34.22
CA SER A 241 26.57 -15.62 33.25
C SER A 241 26.81 -16.13 31.84
N THR A 242 27.77 -17.04 31.67
CA THR A 242 28.04 -17.67 30.38
C THR A 242 26.83 -18.46 29.90
N HIS A 243 26.16 -19.19 30.78
CA HIS A 243 24.94 -19.92 30.44
C HIS A 243 23.80 -18.99 30.00
N ALA A 244 23.53 -17.92 30.78
CA ALA A 244 22.48 -16.95 30.45
C ALA A 244 22.77 -16.23 29.12
N LEU A 245 24.01 -15.79 28.88
CA LEU A 245 24.39 -15.15 27.61
C LEU A 245 24.28 -16.10 26.42
N ASN A 246 24.72 -17.36 26.56
CA ASN A 246 24.55 -18.36 25.51
C ASN A 246 23.07 -18.63 25.19
N LEU A 247 22.21 -18.62 26.20
CA LEU A 247 20.76 -18.75 26.01
C LEU A 247 20.18 -17.51 25.34
N CYS A 248 20.60 -16.31 25.75
CA CYS A 248 20.19 -15.04 25.14
C CYS A 248 20.52 -15.01 23.64
N HIS A 249 21.77 -15.30 23.28
CA HIS A 249 22.20 -15.36 21.88
C HIS A 249 21.39 -16.39 21.08
N LYS A 250 21.07 -17.54 21.67
CA LYS A 250 20.25 -18.56 21.01
C LYS A 250 18.84 -18.07 20.71
N ILE A 251 18.22 -17.32 21.64
CA ILE A 251 16.89 -16.74 21.46
C ILE A 251 16.94 -15.63 20.40
N GLU A 252 17.95 -14.76 20.44
CA GLU A 252 18.19 -13.74 19.42
C GLU A 252 18.34 -14.36 18.03
N ASP A 253 19.15 -15.41 17.88
CA ASP A 253 19.33 -16.17 16.63
C ASP A 253 18.04 -16.83 16.14
N GLU A 254 17.16 -17.25 17.05
CA GLU A 254 15.83 -17.79 16.70
C GLU A 254 14.92 -16.70 16.15
N TYR A 255 14.88 -15.52 16.80
CA TYR A 255 14.10 -14.37 16.36
C TYR A 255 14.61 -13.79 15.05
N GLU A 256 15.92 -13.70 14.85
CA GLU A 256 16.51 -13.22 13.60
C GLU A 256 16.16 -14.14 12.42
N ARG A 257 16.21 -15.46 12.62
CA ARG A 257 15.82 -16.43 11.59
C ARG A 257 14.35 -16.31 11.23
N GLU A 258 13.48 -16.19 12.23
CA GLU A 258 12.05 -15.99 12.02
C GLU A 258 11.77 -14.69 11.25
N ASP A 259 12.37 -13.59 11.68
CA ASP A 259 12.24 -12.28 11.04
C ASP A 259 12.76 -12.32 9.59
N GLN A 260 13.87 -13.02 9.33
CA GLN A 260 14.40 -13.24 7.98
C GLN A 260 13.42 -14.04 7.10
N ASP A 261 12.86 -15.13 7.60
CA ASP A 261 11.90 -15.95 6.85
C ASP A 261 10.65 -15.15 6.48
N MET A 262 10.14 -14.34 7.42
CA MET A 262 8.96 -13.49 7.19
C MET A 262 9.25 -12.37 6.19
N MET A 263 10.45 -11.77 6.23
CA MET A 263 10.88 -10.82 5.21
C MET A 263 10.98 -11.48 3.82
N ILE A 264 11.52 -12.70 3.72
CA ILE A 264 11.59 -13.43 2.45
C ILE A 264 10.19 -13.67 1.89
N ARG A 265 9.24 -14.09 2.74
CA ARG A 265 7.82 -14.27 2.38
C ARG A 265 7.22 -12.96 1.84
N LEU A 266 7.39 -11.86 2.56
CA LEU A 266 6.93 -10.53 2.15
C LEU A 266 7.49 -10.11 0.77
N ILE A 267 8.79 -10.29 0.54
CA ILE A 267 9.42 -9.94 -0.73
C ILE A 267 8.92 -10.82 -1.89
N LYS A 268 8.58 -12.09 -1.63
CA LYS A 268 7.99 -12.98 -2.65
C LYS A 268 6.59 -12.52 -3.06
N ILE A 269 5.75 -12.10 -2.12
CA ILE A 269 4.38 -11.64 -2.42
C ILE A 269 4.26 -10.24 -2.98
N ARG A 270 5.35 -9.48 -3.10
CA ARG A 270 5.32 -8.07 -3.55
C ARG A 270 4.52 -7.82 -4.84
N HIS A 271 4.46 -8.80 -5.74
CA HIS A 271 3.73 -8.70 -7.00
C HIS A 271 2.20 -8.79 -6.82
N GLY A 272 1.74 -9.32 -5.70
CA GLY A 272 0.34 -9.36 -5.26
C GLY A 272 -0.09 -8.15 -4.43
N LEU A 273 0.83 -7.25 -4.07
CA LEU A 273 0.53 -6.02 -3.32
C LEU A 273 0.07 -4.91 -4.28
N TRP A 274 -1.19 -4.97 -4.70
CA TRP A 274 -1.81 -3.95 -5.54
C TRP A 274 -3.26 -3.71 -5.11
N THR A 275 -3.77 -2.51 -5.41
CA THR A 275 -5.12 -2.05 -5.07
C THR A 275 -5.81 -1.34 -6.24
#